data_AF-A0A5S9M200-F1
#
_entry.id   AF-A0A5S9M200-F1
#
_cell.length_a   1.000
_cell.length_b   1.000
_cell.length_c   1.000
_cell.angle_alpha   90.00
_cell.angle_beta   90.00
_cell.angle_gamma   90.00
#
_symmetry.space_group_name_H-M   'P 1'
#
loop_
_entity.id
_entity.type
_entity.pdbx_description
1 polymer ?
#
loop_
_entity_poly.entity_id
_entity_poly.type
_entity_poly.pdbx_seq_one_letter_code
_entity_poly.pdbx_strand_id
1 'polypeptide(L)'
;MSPVTACSIGNTSIGEAFNAIRNNDADIIFAGGAEAAVSQISLASFGNAHALSTRNQDPSRASRPFDTDRDGFDERRRRVS
;
A
#
# COMPACT_ATOMS: atom_id res chain seq x y z
N MET A 1 -7.65 17.90 1.42
CA MET A 1 -8.16 17.04 0.33
C MET A 1 -7.91 15.58 0.73
N SER A 2 -8.80 14.65 0.42
CA SER A 2 -8.65 13.22 0.75
C SER A 2 -8.74 12.40 -0.54
N PRO A 3 -7.70 12.38 -1.37
CA PRO A 3 -7.71 11.66 -2.64
C PRO A 3 -7.83 10.15 -2.38
N VAL A 4 -8.70 9.45 -3.12
CA VAL A 4 -8.88 7.99 -3.00
C VAL A 4 -8.43 7.34 -4.30
N THR A 5 -7.12 7.05 -4.41
CA THR A 5 -6.51 6.40 -5.59
C THR A 5 -5.89 5.04 -5.25
N ALA A 6 -6.48 4.35 -4.26
CA ALA A 6 -6.06 3.04 -3.78
C ALA A 6 -4.54 2.99 -3.50
N CYS A 7 -3.81 2.04 -4.09
CA CYS A 7 -2.39 1.81 -3.84
C CYS A 7 -1.47 2.97 -4.27
N SER A 8 -1.96 3.93 -5.06
CA SER A 8 -1.18 5.09 -5.51
C SER A 8 -1.44 6.36 -4.67
N ILE A 9 -2.24 6.26 -3.60
CA ILE A 9 -2.66 7.42 -2.80
C ILE A 9 -1.49 8.24 -2.25
N GLY A 10 -0.39 7.58 -1.88
CA GLY A 10 0.82 8.28 -1.42
C GLY A 10 1.38 9.24 -2.46
N ASN A 11 1.50 8.79 -3.71
CA ASN A 11 2.03 9.61 -4.80
C ASN A 11 1.07 10.74 -5.16
N THR A 12 -0.25 10.47 -5.16
CA THR A 12 -1.27 11.49 -5.44
C THR A 12 -1.24 12.59 -4.38
N SER A 13 -1.20 12.24 -3.09
CA SER A 13 -1.16 13.21 -1.99
C SER A 13 0.06 14.12 -2.05
N ILE A 14 1.23 13.60 -2.43
CA ILE A 14 2.46 14.40 -2.60
C ILE A 14 2.34 15.35 -3.81
N GLY A 15 1.82 14.85 -4.94
CA GLY A 15 1.63 15.67 -6.14
C GLY A 15 0.65 16.84 -5.91
N GLU A 16 -0.46 16.58 -5.21
CA GLU A 16 -1.41 17.63 -4.85
C GLU A 16 -0.79 18.66 -3.90
N ALA A 17 -0.05 18.21 -2.88
CA ALA A 17 0.64 19.10 -1.96
C ALA A 17 1.68 19.98 -2.66
N PHE A 18 2.47 19.40 -3.58
CA PHE A 18 3.41 20.18 -4.39
C PHE A 18 2.71 21.24 -5.24
N ASN A 19 1.60 20.88 -5.88
CA ASN A 19 0.88 21.78 -6.76
C ASN A 19 0.24 22.94 -5.98
N ALA A 20 -0.32 22.66 -4.79
CA ALA A 20 -0.91 23.67 -3.92
C ALA A 20 0.14 24.63 -3.35
N ILE A 21 1.34 24.16 -2.99
CA ILE A 21 2.45 25.05 -2.61
C ILE A 21 2.90 25.89 -3.82
N ARG A 22 3.05 25.27 -5.00
CA ARG A 22 3.51 25.97 -6.22
C ARG A 22 2.55 27.06 -6.68
N ASN A 23 1.24 26.83 -6.54
CA ASN A 23 0.22 27.80 -6.90
C ASN A 23 0.04 28.91 -5.84
N ASN A 24 0.83 28.87 -4.76
CA ASN A 24 0.72 29.78 -3.63
C ASN A 24 -0.66 29.67 -2.93
N ASP A 25 -1.29 28.50 -3.02
CA ASP A 25 -2.56 28.18 -2.35
C ASP A 25 -2.34 27.83 -0.86
N ALA A 26 -1.12 27.39 -0.48
CA ALA A 26 -0.71 27.19 0.90
C ALA A 26 0.83 27.20 1.07
N ASP A 27 1.33 27.67 2.21
CA ASP A 27 2.77 27.73 2.50
C ASP A 27 3.33 26.40 3.05
N ILE A 28 2.49 25.61 3.72
CA ILE A 28 2.86 24.33 4.34
C ILE A 28 1.70 23.34 4.20
N ILE A 29 1.99 22.12 3.72
CA ILE A 29 1.00 21.04 3.58
C ILE A 29 1.58 19.74 4.13
N PHE A 30 0.81 19.07 5.00
CA PHE A 30 1.09 17.71 5.45
C PHE A 30 0.47 16.71 4.47
N ALA A 31 1.29 16.07 3.64
CA ALA A 31 0.88 15.01 2.72
C ALA A 31 1.12 13.63 3.33
N GLY A 32 0.14 12.74 3.22
CA GLY A 32 0.26 11.37 3.70
C GLY A 32 -0.94 10.50 3.33
N GLY A 33 -0.83 9.23 3.67
CA GLY A 33 -1.88 8.23 3.58
C GLY A 33 -1.61 7.14 4.61
N ALA A 34 -2.64 6.66 5.28
CA ALA A 34 -2.53 5.56 6.23
C ALA A 34 -3.37 4.39 5.74
N GLU A 35 -2.75 3.23 5.59
CA GLU A 35 -3.42 1.98 5.22
C GLU A 35 -3.13 0.93 6.29
N ALA A 36 -4.20 0.34 6.81
CA ALA A 36 -4.16 -0.75 7.80
C ALA A 36 -4.92 -1.96 7.24
N ALA A 37 -4.57 -2.39 6.03
CA ALA A 37 -5.18 -3.52 5.32
C ALA A 37 -4.81 -4.91 5.88
N VAL A 38 -4.29 -4.97 7.11
CA VAL A 38 -4.00 -6.22 7.84
C VAL A 38 -5.23 -6.80 8.55
N SER A 39 -6.43 -6.31 8.26
CA SER A 39 -7.67 -6.90 8.77
C SER A 39 -7.92 -8.28 8.15
N GLN A 40 -8.58 -9.19 8.88
CA GLN A 40 -8.88 -10.52 8.33
C GLN A 40 -9.73 -10.47 7.06
N ILE A 41 -10.60 -9.46 6.94
CA ILE A 41 -11.43 -9.24 5.76
C ILE A 41 -10.57 -8.82 4.57
N SER A 42 -9.68 -7.84 4.75
CA SER A 42 -8.78 -7.36 3.70
C SER A 42 -7.87 -8.50 3.18
N LEU A 43 -7.32 -9.31 4.08
CA LEU A 43 -6.48 -10.44 3.71
C LEU A 43 -7.28 -11.53 2.96
N ALA A 44 -8.51 -11.83 3.40
CA ALA A 44 -9.37 -12.77 2.70
C ALA A 44 -9.80 -12.25 1.31
N SER A 45 -10.03 -10.95 1.18
CA SER A 45 -10.36 -10.31 -0.10
C SER A 45 -9.20 -10.38 -1.08
N PHE A 46 -7.98 -10.02 -0.65
CA PHE A 46 -6.80 -10.10 -1.52
C PHE A 46 -6.37 -11.56 -1.79
N GLY A 47 -6.59 -12.46 -0.84
CA GLY A 47 -6.38 -13.91 -1.01
C GLY A 47 -7.33 -14.52 -2.04
N ASN A 48 -8.62 -14.19 -1.99
CA ASN A 48 -9.60 -14.62 -3.00
C ASN A 48 -9.30 -14.04 -4.39
N ALA A 49 -8.76 -12.82 -4.44
CA ALA A 49 -8.31 -12.20 -5.69
C ALA A 49 -7.00 -12.81 -6.24
N HIS A 50 -6.43 -13.84 -5.58
CA HIS A 50 -5.14 -14.45 -5.94
C HIS A 50 -4.00 -13.42 -6.05
N ALA A 51 -4.09 -12.32 -5.31
CA ALA A 51 -3.12 -11.22 -5.37
C ALA A 51 -1.98 -11.37 -4.34
N LEU A 52 -2.21 -12.17 -3.30
CA LEU A 52 -1.25 -12.44 -2.22
C LEU A 52 -0.38 -13.65 -2.52
N SER A 53 0.90 -13.57 -2.14
CA SER A 53 1.78 -14.73 -2.12
C SER A 53 1.25 -15.81 -1.16
N THR A 54 1.28 -17.06 -1.60
CA THR A 54 0.82 -18.22 -0.79
C THR A 54 1.96 -18.88 -0.02
N ARG A 55 3.19 -18.36 -0.17
CA ARG A 55 4.42 -18.86 0.47
C ARG A 55 4.50 -18.50 1.95
N ASN A 56 3.65 -19.15 2.73
CA ASN A 56 3.58 -18.98 4.18
C ASN A 56 4.77 -19.60 4.96
N GLN A 57 5.58 -20.45 4.31
CA GLN A 57 6.69 -21.17 4.97
C GLN A 57 8.00 -20.37 5.01
N ASP A 58 8.16 -19.37 4.14
CA ASP A 58 9.30 -18.45 4.16
C ASP A 58 8.82 -17.01 3.87
N PRO A 59 8.16 -16.37 4.86
CA PRO A 59 7.58 -15.04 4.69
C PRO A 59 8.65 -13.98 4.38
N SER A 60 9.91 -14.21 4.74
CA SER A 60 11.01 -13.30 4.44
C SER A 60 11.33 -13.20 2.95
N ARG A 61 10.94 -14.21 2.16
CA ARG A 61 11.19 -14.31 0.72
C ARG A 61 9.92 -14.26 -0.13
N ALA A 62 8.77 -13.97 0.47
CA ALA A 62 7.48 -13.85 -0.20
C ALA A 62 7.43 -12.61 -1.12
N SER A 63 8.02 -11.48 -0.69
CA SER A 63 8.15 -10.28 -1.54
C SER A 63 9.36 -10.39 -2.48
N ARG A 64 9.12 -10.72 -3.75
CA ARG A 64 10.15 -10.90 -4.78
C ARG A 64 9.72 -10.34 -6.14
N PRO A 65 9.72 -9.00 -6.30
CA PRO A 65 9.32 -8.39 -7.56
C PRO A 65 10.23 -8.86 -8.71
N PHE A 66 9.63 -9.13 -9.87
CA PHE A 66 10.30 -9.56 -11.11
C PHE A 66 10.97 -10.95 -11.11
N ASP A 67 10.79 -11.76 -10.06
CA ASP A 67 11.24 -13.16 -10.05
C ASP A 67 10.37 -14.05 -10.97
N THR A 68 10.97 -15.12 -11.51
CA THR A 68 10.29 -16.14 -12.32
C THR A 68 9.25 -16.90 -11.49
N ASP A 69 9.55 -17.17 -10.22
CA ASP A 69 8.65 -17.88 -9.28
C ASP A 69 7.82 -16.92 -8.42
N ARG A 70 7.49 -15.72 -8.93
CA ARG A 70 6.64 -14.75 -8.21
C ARG A 70 5.19 -15.25 -8.17
N ASP A 71 4.57 -15.25 -6.99
CA ASP A 71 3.22 -15.77 -6.77
C ASP A 71 2.27 -14.77 -6.09
N GLY A 72 2.60 -13.47 -6.09
CA GLY A 72 1.78 -12.40 -5.52
C GLY A 72 2.62 -11.40 -4.71
N PHE A 73 1.97 -10.38 -4.14
CA PHE A 73 2.62 -9.48 -3.18
C PHE A 73 2.45 -10.00 -1.74
N ASP A 74 3.34 -9.61 -0.84
CA ASP A 74 3.30 -10.02 0.56
C ASP A 74 2.59 -8.96 1.42
N GLU A 75 1.47 -9.32 2.03
CA GLU A 75 0.79 -8.49 3.02
C GLU A 75 1.28 -8.90 4.41
N ARG A 76 2.17 -8.09 5.00
CA ARG A 76 2.79 -8.42 6.29
C ARG A 76 1.76 -8.41 7.42
N ARG A 77 1.35 -9.60 7.87
CA ARG A 77 0.65 -9.77 9.15
C ARG A 77 1.54 -9.28 10.29
N ARG A 78 1.24 -8.10 10.85
CA ARG A 78 1.74 -7.75 12.19
C ARG A 78 1.09 -8.71 13.18
N ARG A 79 1.87 -9.62 13.77
CA ARG A 79 1.42 -10.36 14.97
C ARG A 79 1.16 -9.32 16.05
N VAL A 80 -0.11 -9.08 16.34
CA VAL A 80 -0.51 -8.39 17.56
C VAL A 80 -0.29 -9.39 18.69
N SER A 81 0.75 -9.14 19.49
CA SER A 81 0.98 -9.80 20.79
C SER A 81 0.05 -9.23 21.85
#